data_AF-A0A258IXM3-F1
#
_entry.id   AF-A0A258IXM3-F1
#
_cell.length_a   1.000
_cell.length_b   1.000
_cell.length_c   1.000
_cell.angle_alpha   90.00
_cell.angle_beta   90.00
_cell.angle_gamma   90.00
#
_symmetry.space_group_name_H-M   'P 1'
#
loop_
_entity.id
_entity.type
_entity.pdbx_description
1 polymer ?
#
loop_
_entity_poly.entity_id
_entity_poly.type
_entity_poly.pdbx_seq_one_letter_code
_entity_poly.pdbx_strand_id
1 'polypeptide(L)'
;TQIGGMTASHIAALSATQLGALEATQIGALSAAQVAGLSGTQVSTLSDTQVGTMNATLLGGLSETALSTLTATQMASFSPAQIGGLTTTQIATLTATDFAELSATQVGGLTASQLGALSTTNLNALTGAQIGALTSTQFAGLTATQLGGLGSGDFAELSMTQIANLTASQVGGISASNISSFNATQVQGLSATQLGGLTSTQLGGFSTTDIGEFSATQIGGLTASQIGSLSVTNLTALDTTQIGAISPTAMRGLSAYQVRSLTLDDFNGLNSTQIGALTATQVSALSTTVIGGLTTTQVGYLTPTQIPGLTITQLDWLSTTNIAAMSPLQVGAFTPAQVDSL
;
A
#
# COMPACT_ATOMS: atom_id res chain seq x y z
N THR A 1 -6.40 31.79 41.21
CA THR A 1 -5.12 31.68 41.94
C THR A 1 -4.14 32.70 41.38
N GLN A 2 -3.23 33.25 42.20
CA GLN A 2 -2.26 34.30 41.79
C GLN A 2 -1.43 33.92 40.54
N ILE A 3 -1.23 32.62 40.30
CA ILE A 3 -0.48 32.08 39.15
C ILE A 3 -1.09 32.44 37.78
N GLY A 4 -2.42 32.47 37.66
CA GLY A 4 -3.06 32.80 36.38
C GLY A 4 -2.86 34.27 35.96
N GLY A 5 -2.48 35.15 36.89
CA GLY A 5 -2.15 36.56 36.63
C GLY A 5 -0.66 36.82 36.38
N MET A 6 0.21 35.81 36.46
CA MET A 6 1.65 35.96 36.20
C MET A 6 1.93 36.07 34.69
N THR A 7 2.94 36.82 34.29
CA THR A 7 3.39 36.84 32.89
C THR A 7 4.27 35.62 32.61
N ALA A 8 4.53 35.34 31.32
CA ALA A 8 5.49 34.30 30.94
C ALA A 8 6.88 34.51 31.57
N SER A 9 7.35 35.76 31.63
CA SER A 9 8.63 36.11 32.27
C SER A 9 8.63 35.85 33.78
N HIS A 10 7.51 36.09 34.47
CA HIS A 10 7.41 35.77 35.89
C HIS A 10 7.50 34.26 36.14
N ILE A 11 6.85 33.45 35.29
CA ILE A 11 6.89 31.99 35.41
C ILE A 11 8.29 31.45 35.07
N ALA A 12 8.91 31.97 34.00
CA ALA A 12 10.27 31.60 33.60
C ALA A 12 11.32 31.92 34.68
N ALA A 13 11.09 32.94 35.50
CA ALA A 13 11.99 33.34 36.59
C ALA A 13 11.92 32.45 37.84
N LEU A 14 10.91 31.57 37.96
CA LEU A 14 10.83 30.62 39.08
C LEU A 14 11.97 29.60 39.01
N SER A 15 12.58 29.26 40.14
CA SER A 15 13.52 28.13 40.16
C SER A 15 12.79 26.81 39.87
N ALA A 16 13.53 25.82 39.37
CA ALA A 16 13.04 24.45 39.21
C ALA A 16 12.34 23.91 40.48
N THR A 17 12.92 24.16 41.66
CA THR A 17 12.34 23.78 42.95
C THR A 17 11.06 24.53 43.28
N GLN A 18 10.99 25.83 42.99
CA GLN A 18 9.79 26.63 43.22
C GLN A 18 8.64 26.18 42.31
N LEU A 19 8.93 25.88 41.05
CA LEU A 19 7.94 25.38 40.11
C LEU A 19 7.45 23.97 40.50
N GLY A 20 8.38 23.08 40.88
CA GLY A 20 8.04 21.73 41.35
C GLY A 20 7.21 21.71 42.65
N ALA A 21 7.28 22.75 43.48
CA ALA A 21 6.49 22.87 44.70
C ALA A 21 5.03 23.29 44.48
N LEU A 22 4.64 23.65 43.24
CA LEU A 22 3.26 24.02 42.92
C LEU A 22 2.32 22.81 42.92
N GLU A 23 1.05 23.02 43.22
CA GLU A 23 0.06 21.96 43.07
C GLU A 23 -0.20 21.66 41.59
N ALA A 24 -0.55 20.40 41.27
CA ALA A 24 -0.85 20.00 39.89
C ALA A 24 -2.02 20.80 39.27
N THR A 25 -2.97 21.26 40.10
CA THR A 25 -4.07 22.16 39.69
C THR A 25 -3.57 23.56 39.31
N GLN A 26 -2.50 24.04 39.93
CA GLN A 26 -1.88 25.32 39.62
C GLN A 26 -1.10 25.25 38.31
N ILE A 27 -0.36 24.15 38.08
CA ILE A 27 0.30 23.88 36.80
C ILE A 27 -0.73 23.79 35.67
N GLY A 28 -1.81 23.03 35.87
CA GLY A 28 -2.88 22.89 34.88
C GLY A 28 -3.69 24.18 34.62
N ALA A 29 -3.56 25.20 35.48
CA ALA A 29 -4.20 26.50 35.32
C ALA A 29 -3.32 27.56 34.64
N LEU A 30 -2.09 27.20 34.26
CA LEU A 30 -1.24 28.07 33.44
C LEU A 30 -1.87 28.28 32.05
N SER A 31 -1.37 29.30 31.34
CA SER A 31 -1.66 29.56 29.94
C SER A 31 -0.54 29.00 29.05
N ALA A 32 -0.86 28.74 27.77
CA ALA A 32 0.14 28.30 26.79
C ALA A 32 1.34 29.27 26.70
N ALA A 33 1.10 30.58 26.78
CA ALA A 33 2.16 31.59 26.76
C ALA A 33 3.08 31.52 27.99
N GLN A 34 2.54 31.18 29.16
CA GLN A 34 3.34 30.97 30.37
C GLN A 34 4.19 29.70 30.28
N VAL A 35 3.59 28.61 29.78
CA VAL A 35 4.29 27.32 29.61
C VAL A 35 5.37 27.41 28.53
N ALA A 36 5.18 28.22 27.48
CA ALA A 36 6.19 28.49 26.46
C ALA A 36 7.47 29.14 27.03
N GLY A 37 7.37 29.83 28.17
CA GLY A 37 8.50 30.43 28.86
C GLY A 37 9.30 29.46 29.74
N LEU A 38 8.82 28.22 29.94
CA LEU A 38 9.52 27.24 30.77
C LEU A 38 10.76 26.69 30.06
N SER A 39 11.87 26.66 30.79
CA SER A 39 13.10 25.97 30.39
C SER A 39 12.97 24.45 30.52
N GLY A 40 13.82 23.72 29.82
CA GLY A 40 13.87 22.26 29.94
C GLY A 40 14.17 21.78 31.36
N THR A 41 15.07 22.45 32.09
CA THR A 41 15.36 22.12 33.49
C THR A 41 14.14 22.28 34.40
N GLN A 42 13.32 23.32 34.19
CA GLN A 42 12.08 23.51 34.95
C GLN A 42 11.06 22.42 34.62
N VAL A 43 10.93 22.05 33.34
CA VAL A 43 9.99 21.01 32.90
C VAL A 43 10.40 19.64 33.40
N SER A 44 11.69 19.29 33.35
CA SER A 44 12.20 18.01 33.84
C SER A 44 12.15 17.85 35.37
N THR A 45 11.84 18.92 36.13
CA THR A 45 11.63 18.84 37.60
C THR A 45 10.17 18.71 38.01
N LEU A 46 9.22 18.87 37.08
CA LEU A 46 7.81 18.63 37.37
C LEU A 46 7.60 17.15 37.72
N SER A 47 6.75 16.89 38.71
CA SER A 47 6.30 15.53 39.01
C SER A 47 5.41 14.98 37.88
N ASP A 48 5.33 13.65 37.77
CA ASP A 48 4.44 12.97 36.82
C ASP A 48 2.97 13.40 37.01
N THR A 49 2.55 13.71 38.25
CA THR A 49 1.19 14.24 38.52
C THR A 49 0.99 15.64 37.97
N GLN A 50 1.99 16.53 38.05
CA GLN A 50 1.91 17.88 37.48
C GLN A 50 1.93 17.85 35.95
N VAL A 51 2.73 16.96 35.35
CA VAL A 51 2.77 16.76 33.89
C VAL A 51 1.44 16.17 33.41
N GLY A 52 0.91 15.17 34.11
CA GLY A 52 -0.36 14.52 33.80
C GLY A 52 -1.59 15.44 33.85
N THR A 53 -1.57 16.57 34.59
CA THR A 53 -2.68 17.54 34.59
C THR A 53 -2.64 18.54 33.45
N MET A 54 -1.57 18.61 32.66
CA MET A 54 -1.45 19.56 31.55
C MET A 54 -2.42 19.19 30.41
N ASN A 55 -3.34 20.07 30.04
CA ASN A 55 -4.20 19.83 28.88
C ASN A 55 -3.44 20.04 27.55
N ALA A 56 -4.07 19.67 26.42
CA ALA A 56 -3.50 19.81 25.08
C ALA A 56 -3.03 21.25 24.75
N THR A 57 -3.72 22.27 25.23
CA THR A 57 -3.35 23.69 25.01
C THR A 57 -2.03 24.04 25.69
N LEU A 58 -1.81 23.53 26.91
CA LEU A 58 -0.55 23.74 27.63
C LEU A 58 0.60 22.99 26.98
N LEU A 59 0.35 21.74 26.58
CA LEU A 59 1.35 20.91 25.90
C LEU A 59 1.74 21.52 24.55
N GLY A 60 0.79 22.04 23.77
CA GLY A 60 1.05 22.77 22.53
C GLY A 60 1.83 24.08 22.73
N GLY A 61 1.86 24.61 23.95
CA GLY A 61 2.67 25.77 24.33
C GLY A 61 4.12 25.44 24.73
N LEU A 62 4.44 24.19 25.08
CA LEU A 62 5.81 23.81 25.42
C LEU A 62 6.76 24.01 24.24
N SER A 63 7.92 24.62 24.50
CA SER A 63 8.97 24.68 23.49
C SER A 63 9.51 23.28 23.17
N GLU A 64 10.03 23.09 21.96
CA GLU A 64 10.65 21.84 21.52
C GLU A 64 11.80 21.43 22.46
N THR A 65 12.62 22.40 22.88
CA THR A 65 13.72 22.17 23.84
C THR A 65 13.21 21.72 25.20
N ALA A 66 12.07 22.23 25.67
CA ALA A 66 11.49 21.77 26.93
C ALA A 66 10.90 20.36 26.78
N LEU A 67 10.24 20.08 25.65
CA LEU A 67 9.67 18.77 25.36
C LEU A 67 10.74 17.68 25.31
N SER A 68 11.89 17.94 24.67
CA SER A 68 13.01 16.98 24.58
C SER A 68 13.76 16.74 25.89
N THR A 69 13.34 17.39 26.99
CA THR A 69 13.93 17.18 28.33
C THR A 69 13.00 16.46 29.30
N LEU A 70 11.81 16.07 28.84
CA LEU A 70 10.92 15.23 29.63
C LEU A 70 11.61 13.90 29.94
N THR A 71 11.43 13.42 31.17
CA THR A 71 11.92 12.11 31.56
C THR A 71 11.00 11.01 31.03
N ALA A 72 11.51 9.78 31.00
CA ALA A 72 10.71 8.60 30.67
C ALA A 72 9.43 8.47 31.50
N THR A 73 9.49 8.79 32.81
CA THR A 73 8.32 8.71 33.70
C THR A 73 7.29 9.81 33.40
N GLN A 74 7.77 11.01 33.06
CA GLN A 74 6.90 12.11 32.65
C GLN A 74 6.23 11.80 31.31
N MET A 75 6.97 11.26 30.33
CA MET A 75 6.40 10.80 29.06
C MET A 75 5.38 9.68 29.27
N ALA A 76 5.65 8.73 30.16
CA ALA A 76 4.70 7.67 30.53
C ALA A 76 3.43 8.20 31.23
N SER A 77 3.47 9.40 31.82
CA SER A 77 2.32 10.03 32.48
C SER A 77 1.30 10.65 31.50
N PHE A 78 1.66 10.83 30.22
CA PHE A 78 0.75 11.37 29.22
C PHE A 78 -0.36 10.39 28.84
N SER A 79 -1.59 10.89 28.82
CA SER A 79 -2.74 10.23 28.22
C SER A 79 -2.69 10.27 26.68
N PRO A 80 -3.42 9.38 25.98
CA PRO A 80 -3.51 9.43 24.52
C PRO A 80 -4.03 10.76 23.98
N ALA A 81 -4.97 11.41 24.69
CA ALA A 81 -5.51 12.71 24.30
C ALA A 81 -4.47 13.84 24.41
N GLN A 82 -3.55 13.75 25.37
CA GLN A 82 -2.42 14.67 25.49
C GLN A 82 -1.42 14.49 24.35
N ILE A 83 -1.08 13.23 24.01
CA ILE A 83 -0.23 12.92 22.85
C ILE A 83 -0.84 13.46 21.55
N GLY A 84 -2.14 13.23 21.33
CA GLY A 84 -2.86 13.77 20.16
C GLY A 84 -3.00 15.29 20.14
N GLY A 85 -2.76 15.96 21.28
CA GLY A 85 -2.76 17.42 21.42
C GLY A 85 -1.42 18.08 21.08
N LEU A 86 -0.32 17.32 20.97
CA LEU A 86 0.98 17.84 20.55
C LEU A 86 0.93 18.29 19.09
N THR A 87 1.68 19.34 18.75
CA THR A 87 1.81 19.78 17.36
C THR A 87 2.67 18.80 16.55
N THR A 88 2.56 18.84 15.22
CA THR A 88 3.41 18.01 14.33
C THR A 88 4.90 18.36 14.50
N THR A 89 5.23 19.64 14.70
CA THR A 89 6.62 20.07 14.94
C THR A 89 7.16 19.51 16.25
N GLN A 90 6.39 19.59 17.34
CA GLN A 90 6.75 19.01 18.64
C GLN A 90 6.98 17.50 18.53
N ILE A 91 6.07 16.78 17.88
CA ILE A 91 6.21 15.33 17.64
C ILE A 91 7.46 15.01 16.81
N ALA A 92 7.79 15.81 15.80
CA ALA A 92 8.96 15.62 14.97
C ALA A 92 10.30 15.88 15.70
N THR A 93 10.27 16.61 16.83
CA THR A 93 11.47 16.84 17.66
C THR A 93 11.79 15.73 18.65
N LEU A 94 10.82 14.85 18.94
CA LEU A 94 11.08 13.67 19.76
C LEU A 94 12.09 12.75 19.07
N THR A 95 12.84 12.00 19.87
CA THR A 95 13.86 11.07 19.40
C THR A 95 13.29 9.65 19.24
N ALA A 96 14.05 8.77 18.58
CA ALA A 96 13.72 7.35 18.49
C ALA A 96 13.57 6.71 19.90
N THR A 97 14.38 7.12 20.87
CA THR A 97 14.29 6.63 22.25
C THR A 97 12.97 7.03 22.90
N ASP A 98 12.51 8.27 22.70
CA ASP A 98 11.23 8.73 23.27
C ASP A 98 10.05 7.93 22.70
N PHE A 99 10.07 7.61 21.40
CA PHE A 99 9.04 6.78 20.77
C PHE A 99 9.05 5.33 21.26
N ALA A 100 10.23 4.76 21.51
CA ALA A 100 10.35 3.40 22.03
C ALA A 100 9.79 3.28 23.46
N GLU A 101 9.72 4.37 24.22
CA GLU A 101 9.17 4.41 25.58
C GLU A 101 7.64 4.57 25.63
N LEU A 102 7.00 5.02 24.54
CA LEU A 102 5.55 5.17 24.51
C LEU A 102 4.85 3.81 24.61
N SER A 103 3.77 3.72 25.38
CA SER A 103 2.90 2.54 25.33
C SER A 103 2.12 2.48 24.02
N ALA A 104 1.63 1.29 23.63
CA ALA A 104 0.75 1.15 22.46
C ALA A 104 -0.52 2.03 22.57
N THR A 105 -1.05 2.22 23.78
CA THR A 105 -2.18 3.11 24.05
C THR A 105 -1.85 4.58 23.76
N GLN A 106 -0.65 5.03 24.12
CA GLN A 106 -0.18 6.39 23.84
C GLN A 106 0.11 6.60 22.35
N VAL A 107 0.72 5.61 21.68
CA VAL A 107 0.89 5.62 20.21
C VAL A 107 -0.47 5.69 19.51
N GLY A 108 -1.47 4.97 20.02
CA GLY A 108 -2.86 5.06 19.55
C GLY A 108 -3.51 6.45 19.73
N GLY A 109 -2.90 7.36 20.50
CA GLY A 109 -3.31 8.76 20.63
C GLY A 109 -2.79 9.68 19.52
N LEU A 110 -1.79 9.26 18.74
CA LEU A 110 -1.23 10.07 17.64
C LEU A 110 -2.28 10.29 16.55
N THR A 111 -2.33 11.49 16.00
CA THR A 111 -3.17 11.78 14.83
C THR A 111 -2.49 11.33 13.54
N ALA A 112 -3.28 11.15 12.48
CA ALA A 112 -2.77 10.86 11.14
C ALA A 112 -1.72 11.90 10.67
N SER A 113 -1.95 13.19 10.94
CA SER A 113 -1.01 14.27 10.59
C SER A 113 0.29 14.22 11.38
N GLN A 114 0.25 13.84 12.66
CA GLN A 114 1.45 13.65 13.47
C GLN A 114 2.28 12.47 12.96
N LEU A 115 1.64 11.35 12.63
CA LEU A 115 2.31 10.19 12.03
C LEU A 115 2.95 10.54 10.68
N GLY A 116 2.23 11.24 9.80
CA GLY A 116 2.77 11.69 8.51
C GLY A 116 3.93 12.68 8.61
N ALA A 117 4.11 13.35 9.76
CA ALA A 117 5.23 14.25 10.02
C ALA A 117 6.47 13.55 10.60
N LEU A 118 6.38 12.29 11.01
CA LEU A 118 7.52 11.55 11.57
C LEU A 118 8.62 11.30 10.53
N SER A 119 9.86 11.32 10.97
CA SER A 119 10.95 10.74 10.17
C SER A 119 10.79 9.22 10.08
N THR A 120 11.39 8.59 9.07
CA THR A 120 11.46 7.12 8.97
C THR A 120 12.19 6.51 10.16
N THR A 121 13.22 7.18 10.69
CA THR A 121 13.96 6.74 11.89
C THR A 121 13.08 6.69 13.13
N ASN A 122 12.24 7.71 13.34
CA ASN A 122 11.31 7.76 14.47
C ASN A 122 10.20 6.73 14.33
N LEU A 123 9.65 6.57 13.11
CA LEU A 123 8.63 5.57 12.85
C LEU A 123 9.16 4.14 13.08
N ASN A 124 10.38 3.85 12.61
CA ASN A 124 11.03 2.54 12.79
C ASN A 124 11.52 2.29 14.23
N ALA A 125 11.41 3.28 15.13
CA ALA A 125 11.65 3.08 16.55
C ALA A 125 10.44 2.49 17.29
N LEU A 126 9.26 2.53 16.65
CA LEU A 126 8.09 1.83 17.15
C LEU A 126 8.29 0.31 16.99
N THR A 127 7.86 -0.43 18.00
CA THR A 127 7.73 -1.88 17.97
C THR A 127 6.61 -2.32 17.05
N GLY A 128 6.70 -3.54 16.52
CA GLY A 128 5.62 -4.13 15.70
C GLY A 128 4.25 -4.10 16.40
N ALA A 129 4.20 -4.31 17.71
CA ALA A 129 2.94 -4.23 18.47
C ALA A 129 2.35 -2.81 18.51
N GLN A 130 3.19 -1.77 18.59
CA GLN A 130 2.73 -0.38 18.49
C GLN A 130 2.25 -0.04 17.07
N ILE A 131 2.94 -0.52 16.03
CA ILE A 131 2.53 -0.36 14.63
C ILE A 131 1.20 -1.07 14.37
N GLY A 132 1.06 -2.33 14.82
CA GLY A 132 -0.17 -3.12 14.69
C GLY A 132 -1.36 -2.52 15.44
N ALA A 133 -1.12 -1.77 16.53
CA ALA A 133 -2.16 -1.08 17.28
C ALA A 133 -2.68 0.21 16.62
N LEU A 134 -2.04 0.71 15.55
CA LEU A 134 -2.51 1.89 14.83
C LEU A 134 -3.86 1.63 14.16
N THR A 135 -4.79 2.58 14.27
CA THR A 135 -6.05 2.53 13.54
C THR A 135 -5.84 2.69 12.02
N SER A 136 -6.84 2.30 11.23
CA SER A 136 -6.82 2.53 9.78
C SER A 136 -6.66 4.00 9.39
N THR A 137 -7.29 4.91 10.12
CA THR A 137 -7.17 6.36 9.90
C THR A 137 -5.75 6.85 10.17
N GLN A 138 -5.10 6.35 11.21
CA GLN A 138 -3.70 6.65 11.52
C GLN A 138 -2.77 6.11 10.42
N PHE A 139 -3.01 4.87 9.98
CA PHE A 139 -2.23 4.24 8.91
C PHE A 139 -2.36 4.99 7.58
N ALA A 140 -3.55 5.50 7.26
CA ALA A 140 -3.78 6.35 6.09
C ALA A 140 -3.00 7.68 6.14
N GLY A 141 -2.56 8.13 7.32
CA GLY A 141 -1.71 9.30 7.50
C GLY A 141 -0.23 9.08 7.17
N LEU A 142 0.23 7.83 7.08
CA LEU A 142 1.61 7.51 6.74
C LEU A 142 1.91 7.80 5.27
N THR A 143 3.12 8.27 4.99
CA THR A 143 3.59 8.49 3.61
C THR A 143 4.08 7.19 2.96
N ALA A 144 4.16 7.17 1.63
CA ALA A 144 4.75 6.04 0.91
C ALA A 144 6.22 5.78 1.32
N THR A 145 7.00 6.84 1.57
CA THR A 145 8.40 6.73 2.04
C THR A 145 8.49 6.13 3.44
N GLN A 146 7.57 6.48 4.34
CA GLN A 146 7.48 5.90 5.68
C GLN A 146 7.16 4.40 5.61
N LEU A 147 6.17 3.99 4.83
CA LEU A 147 5.81 2.58 4.65
C LEU A 147 6.92 1.77 3.99
N GLY A 148 7.68 2.36 3.06
CA GLY A 148 8.85 1.73 2.44
C GLY A 148 10.02 1.52 3.42
N GLY A 149 10.03 2.23 4.54
CA GLY A 149 11.04 2.11 5.60
C GLY A 149 10.74 1.01 6.64
N LEU A 150 9.49 0.55 6.73
CA LEU A 150 9.08 -0.50 7.66
C LEU A 150 9.67 -1.87 7.27
N GLY A 151 9.86 -2.76 8.25
CA GLY A 151 10.32 -4.13 8.03
C GLY A 151 9.16 -5.12 7.85
N SER A 152 9.47 -6.33 7.38
CA SER A 152 8.46 -7.40 7.23
C SER A 152 7.80 -7.81 8.55
N GLY A 153 8.53 -7.70 9.68
CA GLY A 153 7.97 -7.90 11.01
C GLY A 153 6.87 -6.90 11.37
N ASP A 154 6.97 -5.65 10.92
CA ASP A 154 5.94 -4.64 11.15
C ASP A 154 4.70 -4.93 10.30
N PHE A 155 4.89 -5.35 9.05
CA PHE A 155 3.80 -5.77 8.17
C PHE A 155 3.09 -7.03 8.67
N ALA A 156 3.78 -7.94 9.35
CA ALA A 156 3.17 -9.15 9.93
C ALA A 156 2.15 -8.83 11.03
N GLU A 157 2.29 -7.68 11.72
CA GLU A 157 1.37 -7.21 12.76
C GLU A 157 0.14 -6.48 12.20
N LEU A 158 0.11 -6.19 10.89
CA LEU A 158 -1.00 -5.48 10.27
C LEU A 158 -2.19 -6.41 9.99
N SER A 159 -3.36 -5.96 10.41
CA SER A 159 -4.63 -6.54 10.06
C SER A 159 -5.04 -6.26 8.61
N MET A 160 -5.94 -7.10 8.09
CA MET A 160 -6.58 -6.90 6.78
C MET A 160 -7.22 -5.51 6.63
N THR A 161 -7.83 -4.96 7.70
CA THR A 161 -8.52 -3.67 7.64
C THR A 161 -7.56 -2.49 7.54
N GLN A 162 -6.36 -2.59 8.14
CA GLN A 162 -5.30 -1.59 7.94
C GLN A 162 -4.78 -1.64 6.50
N ILE A 163 -4.52 -2.84 5.96
CA ILE A 163 -4.09 -3.02 4.57
C ILE A 163 -5.14 -2.48 3.60
N ALA A 164 -6.43 -2.78 3.80
CA ALA A 164 -7.52 -2.33 2.94
C ALA A 164 -7.70 -0.79 2.90
N ASN A 165 -7.16 -0.05 3.87
CA ASN A 165 -7.24 1.41 3.93
C ASN A 165 -6.04 2.13 3.27
N LEU A 166 -5.04 1.39 2.79
CA LEU A 166 -3.93 1.99 2.06
C LEU A 166 -4.38 2.58 0.72
N THR A 167 -3.75 3.66 0.30
CA THR A 167 -3.87 4.19 -1.06
C THR A 167 -3.00 3.40 -2.04
N ALA A 168 -3.29 3.47 -3.34
CA ALA A 168 -2.44 2.90 -4.37
C ALA A 168 -0.99 3.43 -4.31
N SER A 169 -0.80 4.71 -4.00
CA SER A 169 0.53 5.32 -3.86
C SER A 169 1.29 4.78 -2.65
N GLN A 170 0.59 4.53 -1.53
CA GLN A 170 1.21 3.93 -0.34
C GLN A 170 1.62 2.49 -0.62
N VAL A 171 0.77 1.69 -1.28
CA VAL A 171 1.10 0.31 -1.70
C VAL A 171 2.31 0.30 -2.63
N GLY A 172 2.40 1.21 -3.60
CA GLY A 172 3.57 1.36 -4.46
C GLY A 172 4.86 1.76 -3.73
N GLY A 173 4.77 2.29 -2.51
CA GLY A 173 5.93 2.62 -1.66
C GLY A 173 6.46 1.45 -0.84
N ILE A 174 5.69 0.37 -0.68
CA ILE A 174 6.10 -0.81 0.10
C ILE A 174 7.17 -1.59 -0.69
N SER A 175 8.22 -2.06 -0.01
CA SER A 175 9.25 -2.85 -0.68
C SER A 175 8.70 -4.17 -1.25
N ALA A 176 9.32 -4.68 -2.32
CA ALA A 176 8.91 -5.96 -2.91
C ALA A 176 9.00 -7.13 -1.90
N SER A 177 10.00 -7.13 -1.01
CA SER A 177 10.14 -8.19 0.01
C SER A 177 9.04 -8.13 1.08
N ASN A 178 8.56 -6.93 1.42
CA ASN A 178 7.49 -6.78 2.39
C ASN A 178 6.15 -7.18 1.78
N ILE A 179 5.90 -6.78 0.52
CA ILE A 179 4.72 -7.23 -0.24
C ILE A 179 4.68 -8.76 -0.36
N SER A 180 5.80 -9.41 -0.68
CA SER A 180 5.88 -10.88 -0.77
C SER A 180 5.81 -11.59 0.60
N SER A 181 5.89 -10.85 1.71
CA SER A 181 5.70 -11.40 3.07
C SER A 181 4.26 -11.36 3.56
N PHE A 182 3.34 -10.80 2.78
CA PHE A 182 1.93 -10.78 3.13
C PHE A 182 1.38 -12.20 3.15
N ASN A 183 0.55 -12.51 4.13
CA ASN A 183 -0.21 -13.76 4.14
C ASN A 183 -1.50 -13.64 3.32
N ALA A 184 -2.14 -14.78 3.03
CA ALA A 184 -3.40 -14.85 2.28
C ALA A 184 -4.50 -13.88 2.77
N THR A 185 -4.61 -13.64 4.08
CA THR A 185 -5.61 -12.72 4.65
C THR A 185 -5.26 -11.27 4.31
N GLN A 186 -3.98 -10.90 4.36
CA GLN A 186 -3.51 -9.56 3.98
C GLN A 186 -3.61 -9.33 2.47
N VAL A 187 -3.26 -10.33 1.66
CA VAL A 187 -3.44 -10.30 0.19
C VAL A 187 -4.91 -10.09 -0.15
N GLN A 188 -5.84 -10.83 0.47
CA GLN A 188 -7.29 -10.63 0.28
C GLN A 188 -7.79 -9.25 0.73
N GLY A 189 -7.07 -8.56 1.62
CA GLY A 189 -7.38 -7.19 2.03
C GLY A 189 -7.10 -6.13 0.95
N LEU A 190 -6.29 -6.45 -0.07
CA LEU A 190 -5.98 -5.52 -1.16
C LEU A 190 -7.17 -5.37 -2.12
N SER A 191 -7.56 -4.13 -2.41
CA SER A 191 -8.54 -3.80 -3.45
C SER A 191 -7.91 -3.75 -4.84
N ALA A 192 -8.74 -3.89 -5.89
CA ALA A 192 -8.32 -3.70 -7.28
C ALA A 192 -7.61 -2.35 -7.50
N THR A 193 -8.08 -1.27 -6.87
CA THR A 193 -7.45 0.06 -6.96
C THR A 193 -6.04 0.08 -6.36
N GLN A 194 -5.85 -0.58 -5.21
CA GLN A 194 -4.53 -0.69 -4.57
C GLN A 194 -3.56 -1.52 -5.42
N LEU A 195 -4.06 -2.58 -6.06
CA LEU A 195 -3.25 -3.38 -6.97
C LEU A 195 -2.80 -2.57 -8.18
N GLY A 196 -3.59 -1.63 -8.69
CA GLY A 196 -3.14 -0.68 -9.71
C GLY A 196 -1.93 0.19 -9.30
N GLY A 197 -1.64 0.27 -8.00
CA GLY A 197 -0.45 0.95 -7.45
C GLY A 197 0.81 0.06 -7.37
N LEU A 198 0.70 -1.25 -7.58
CA LEU A 198 1.84 -2.15 -7.57
C LEU A 198 2.76 -1.89 -8.77
N THR A 199 4.04 -1.81 -8.49
CA THR A 199 5.12 -1.73 -9.48
C THR A 199 5.41 -3.10 -10.08
N SER A 200 6.05 -3.11 -11.26
CA SER A 200 6.54 -4.35 -11.89
C SER A 200 7.54 -5.11 -11.02
N THR A 201 8.35 -4.40 -10.23
CA THR A 201 9.32 -5.01 -9.30
C THR A 201 8.61 -5.73 -8.16
N GLN A 202 7.56 -5.16 -7.59
CA GLN A 202 6.75 -5.82 -6.57
C GLN A 202 6.03 -7.04 -7.14
N LEU A 203 5.46 -6.94 -8.33
CA LEU A 203 4.80 -8.07 -9.00
C LEU A 203 5.77 -9.20 -9.34
N GLY A 204 6.99 -8.87 -9.79
CA GLY A 204 8.04 -9.87 -10.04
C GLY A 204 8.58 -10.54 -8.77
N GLY A 205 8.29 -9.99 -7.59
CA GLY A 205 8.64 -10.58 -6.30
C GLY A 205 7.65 -11.64 -5.80
N PHE A 206 6.46 -11.74 -6.40
CA PHE A 206 5.46 -12.72 -5.99
C PHE A 206 5.78 -14.14 -6.46
N SER A 207 5.64 -15.09 -5.53
CA SER A 207 5.65 -16.52 -5.84
C SER A 207 4.37 -16.94 -6.59
N THR A 208 4.34 -18.17 -7.13
CA THR A 208 3.08 -18.72 -7.68
C THR A 208 2.01 -18.91 -6.63
N THR A 209 2.39 -19.17 -5.38
CA THR A 209 1.47 -19.29 -4.26
C THR A 209 0.79 -17.94 -4.00
N ASP A 210 1.58 -16.87 -3.91
CA ASP A 210 1.07 -15.51 -3.66
C ASP A 210 0.11 -15.07 -4.79
N ILE A 211 0.44 -15.43 -6.04
CA ILE A 211 -0.44 -15.16 -7.19
C ILE A 211 -1.76 -15.92 -7.09
N GLY A 212 -1.73 -17.16 -6.60
CA GLY A 212 -2.92 -17.97 -6.34
C GLY A 212 -3.80 -17.42 -5.21
N GLU A 213 -3.28 -16.57 -4.32
CA GLU A 213 -4.05 -15.94 -3.25
C GLU A 213 -4.91 -14.75 -3.73
N PHE A 214 -4.64 -14.19 -4.91
CA PHE A 214 -5.48 -13.12 -5.47
C PHE A 214 -6.85 -13.64 -5.91
N SER A 215 -7.91 -12.93 -5.52
CA SER A 215 -9.24 -13.16 -6.07
C SER A 215 -9.33 -12.75 -7.55
N ALA A 216 -10.33 -13.29 -8.25
CA ALA A 216 -10.66 -12.88 -9.61
C ALA A 216 -10.88 -11.35 -9.74
N THR A 217 -11.57 -10.73 -8.78
CA THR A 217 -11.79 -9.26 -8.76
C THR A 217 -10.47 -8.49 -8.68
N GLN A 218 -9.52 -8.98 -7.89
CA GLN A 218 -8.19 -8.39 -7.75
C GLN A 218 -7.38 -8.52 -9.05
N ILE A 219 -7.37 -9.70 -9.68
CA ILE A 219 -6.73 -9.93 -10.99
C ILE A 219 -7.34 -9.03 -12.07
N GLY A 220 -8.66 -8.84 -12.07
CA GLY A 220 -9.33 -7.93 -12.99
C GLY A 220 -8.98 -6.46 -12.81
N GLY A 221 -8.41 -6.08 -11.66
CA GLY A 221 -7.88 -4.74 -11.37
C GLY A 221 -6.48 -4.47 -11.93
N LEU A 222 -5.74 -5.50 -12.38
CA LEU A 222 -4.39 -5.33 -12.88
C LEU A 222 -4.38 -4.59 -14.23
N THR A 223 -3.41 -3.68 -14.39
CA THR A 223 -3.21 -2.96 -15.65
C THR A 223 -2.47 -3.82 -16.70
N ALA A 224 -2.48 -3.39 -17.96
CA ALA A 224 -1.73 -4.04 -19.03
C ALA A 224 -0.22 -4.13 -18.72
N SER A 225 0.37 -3.06 -18.18
CA SER A 225 1.79 -3.07 -17.81
C SER A 225 2.11 -4.08 -16.72
N GLN A 226 1.18 -4.27 -15.78
CA GLN A 226 1.34 -5.19 -14.66
C GLN A 226 1.22 -6.64 -15.12
N ILE A 227 0.20 -6.97 -15.93
CA ILE A 227 0.07 -8.30 -16.56
C ILE A 227 1.30 -8.62 -17.41
N GLY A 228 1.81 -7.66 -18.20
CA GLY A 228 3.02 -7.83 -18.98
C GLY A 228 4.30 -8.03 -18.16
N SER A 229 4.29 -7.66 -16.87
CA SER A 229 5.42 -7.84 -15.97
C SER A 229 5.43 -9.18 -15.23
N LEU A 230 4.30 -9.91 -15.23
CA LEU A 230 4.22 -11.24 -14.62
C LEU A 230 5.11 -12.23 -15.36
N SER A 231 5.80 -13.09 -14.62
CA SER A 231 6.53 -14.20 -15.23
C SER A 231 5.55 -15.18 -15.91
N VAL A 232 6.06 -15.96 -16.87
CA VAL A 232 5.28 -17.05 -17.47
C VAL A 232 4.76 -18.00 -16.39
N THR A 233 5.60 -18.34 -15.42
CA THR A 233 5.25 -19.25 -14.33
C THR A 233 4.13 -18.70 -13.44
N ASN A 234 4.10 -17.38 -13.18
CA ASN A 234 2.98 -16.75 -12.47
C ASN A 234 1.69 -16.78 -13.30
N LEU A 235 1.77 -16.48 -14.61
CA LEU A 235 0.59 -16.50 -15.47
C LEU A 235 -0.02 -17.90 -15.59
N THR A 236 0.79 -18.94 -15.74
CA THR A 236 0.32 -20.33 -15.83
C THR A 236 -0.15 -20.90 -14.48
N ALA A 237 0.10 -20.18 -13.37
CA ALA A 237 -0.40 -20.55 -12.05
C ALA A 237 -1.81 -20.00 -11.78
N LEU A 238 -2.33 -19.10 -12.63
CA LEU A 238 -3.67 -18.58 -12.50
C LEU A 238 -4.70 -19.68 -12.81
N ASP A 239 -5.74 -19.77 -11.99
CA ASP A 239 -6.87 -20.65 -12.27
C ASP A 239 -7.79 -20.07 -13.37
N THR A 240 -8.74 -20.88 -13.85
CA THR A 240 -9.66 -20.48 -14.92
C THR A 240 -10.56 -19.29 -14.56
N THR A 241 -10.88 -19.09 -13.28
CA THR A 241 -11.68 -17.95 -12.81
C THR A 241 -10.84 -16.68 -12.82
N GLN A 242 -9.58 -16.75 -12.39
CA GLN A 242 -8.62 -15.66 -12.43
C GLN A 242 -8.27 -15.28 -13.89
N ILE A 243 -8.01 -16.26 -14.76
CA ILE A 243 -7.80 -16.04 -16.20
C ILE A 243 -9.00 -15.34 -16.82
N GLY A 244 -10.22 -15.82 -16.55
CA GLY A 244 -11.46 -15.20 -17.03
C GLY A 244 -11.71 -13.78 -16.53
N ALA A 245 -11.03 -13.36 -15.45
CA ALA A 245 -11.14 -12.03 -14.88
C ALA A 245 -10.14 -11.02 -15.43
N ILE A 246 -9.08 -11.45 -16.13
CA ILE A 246 -8.11 -10.54 -16.77
C ILE A 246 -8.87 -9.62 -17.74
N SER A 247 -8.84 -8.31 -17.51
CA SER A 247 -9.61 -7.39 -18.34
C SER A 247 -9.13 -7.39 -19.79
N PRO A 248 -10.00 -7.16 -20.79
CA PRO A 248 -9.60 -7.06 -22.20
C PRO A 248 -8.47 -6.02 -22.43
N THR A 249 -8.47 -4.92 -21.67
CA THR A 249 -7.40 -3.93 -21.73
C THR A 249 -6.08 -4.50 -21.21
N ALA A 250 -6.11 -5.27 -20.13
CA ALA A 250 -4.92 -5.88 -19.54
C ALA A 250 -4.34 -7.00 -20.43
N MET A 251 -5.18 -7.74 -21.15
CA MET A 251 -4.76 -8.75 -22.15
C MET A 251 -3.78 -8.18 -23.17
N ARG A 252 -3.93 -6.91 -23.57
CA ARG A 252 -3.03 -6.25 -24.54
C ARG A 252 -1.61 -6.03 -24.02
N GLY A 253 -1.39 -6.20 -22.72
CA GLY A 253 -0.08 -6.12 -22.08
C GLY A 253 0.74 -7.40 -22.14
N LEU A 254 0.12 -8.56 -22.46
CA LEU A 254 0.86 -9.83 -22.57
C LEU A 254 1.92 -9.75 -23.67
N SER A 255 3.16 -10.05 -23.33
CA SER A 255 4.25 -10.15 -24.30
C SER A 255 4.09 -11.37 -25.21
N ALA A 256 4.77 -11.38 -26.35
CA ALA A 256 4.79 -12.53 -27.25
C ALA A 256 5.29 -13.81 -26.57
N TYR A 257 6.25 -13.70 -25.64
CA TYR A 257 6.75 -14.83 -24.86
C TYR A 257 5.67 -15.40 -23.93
N GLN A 258 4.95 -14.54 -23.21
CA GLN A 258 3.84 -14.96 -22.34
C GLN A 258 2.72 -15.62 -23.16
N VAL A 259 2.33 -15.03 -24.30
CA VAL A 259 1.27 -15.60 -25.17
C VAL A 259 1.69 -16.93 -25.78
N ARG A 260 2.96 -17.09 -26.18
CA ARG A 260 3.48 -18.35 -26.71
C ARG A 260 3.46 -19.48 -25.68
N SER A 261 3.58 -19.13 -24.40
CA SER A 261 3.58 -20.09 -23.28
C SER A 261 2.18 -20.48 -22.79
N LEU A 262 1.11 -19.83 -23.26
CA LEU A 262 -0.26 -20.24 -22.93
C LEU A 262 -0.54 -21.64 -23.47
N THR A 263 -1.14 -22.47 -22.62
CA THR A 263 -1.65 -23.79 -22.98
C THR A 263 -3.02 -23.68 -23.64
N LEU A 264 -3.51 -24.79 -24.20
CA LEU A 264 -4.87 -24.84 -24.74
C LEU A 264 -5.92 -24.66 -23.64
N ASP A 265 -5.65 -25.15 -22.42
CA ASP A 265 -6.55 -24.99 -21.28
C ASP A 265 -6.64 -23.53 -20.83
N ASP A 266 -5.50 -22.82 -20.78
CA ASP A 266 -5.47 -21.38 -20.49
C ASP A 266 -6.30 -20.59 -21.51
N PHE A 267 -6.12 -20.90 -22.81
CA PHE A 267 -6.83 -20.23 -23.88
C PHE A 267 -8.34 -20.54 -23.87
N ASN A 268 -8.72 -21.77 -23.48
CA ASN A 268 -10.13 -22.16 -23.30
C ASN A 268 -10.80 -21.44 -22.12
N GLY A 269 -10.03 -20.96 -21.14
CA GLY A 269 -10.50 -20.09 -20.07
C GLY A 269 -10.86 -18.67 -20.52
N LEU A 270 -10.43 -18.24 -21.72
CA LEU A 270 -10.69 -16.89 -22.22
C LEU A 270 -12.11 -16.75 -22.79
N ASN A 271 -12.76 -15.64 -22.46
CA ASN A 271 -14.05 -15.26 -23.04
C ASN A 271 -13.91 -14.49 -24.37
N SER A 272 -15.03 -14.26 -25.05
CA SER A 272 -15.06 -13.59 -26.36
C SER A 272 -14.46 -12.18 -26.35
N THR A 273 -14.64 -11.42 -25.27
CA THR A 273 -14.09 -10.05 -25.15
C THR A 273 -12.58 -10.07 -24.94
N GLN A 274 -12.05 -11.07 -24.21
CA GLN A 274 -10.61 -11.24 -24.02
C GLN A 274 -9.94 -11.72 -25.30
N ILE A 275 -10.51 -12.70 -26.00
CA ILE A 275 -10.00 -13.18 -27.30
C ILE A 275 -10.03 -12.04 -28.31
N GLY A 276 -11.14 -11.31 -28.41
CA GLY A 276 -11.26 -10.17 -29.33
C GLY A 276 -10.34 -8.98 -29.00
N ALA A 277 -9.80 -8.90 -27.78
CA ALA A 277 -8.85 -7.86 -27.36
C ALA A 277 -7.39 -8.15 -27.74
N LEU A 278 -7.03 -9.41 -28.06
CA LEU A 278 -5.67 -9.75 -28.46
C LEU A 278 -5.24 -8.91 -29.67
N THR A 279 -3.99 -8.47 -29.68
CA THR A 279 -3.41 -7.78 -30.85
C THR A 279 -3.01 -8.78 -31.92
N ALA A 280 -2.86 -8.33 -33.17
CA ALA A 280 -2.32 -9.17 -34.26
C ALA A 280 -0.95 -9.77 -33.90
N THR A 281 -0.09 -9.00 -33.23
CA THR A 281 1.21 -9.49 -32.73
C THR A 281 1.05 -10.60 -31.70
N GLN A 282 0.08 -10.49 -30.79
CA GLN A 282 -0.18 -11.56 -29.82
C GLN A 282 -0.76 -12.81 -30.49
N VAL A 283 -1.65 -12.65 -31.48
CA VAL A 283 -2.15 -13.80 -32.28
C VAL A 283 -1.01 -14.51 -33.02
N SER A 284 -0.07 -13.77 -33.62
CA SER A 284 1.14 -14.36 -34.24
C SER A 284 2.02 -15.14 -33.25
N ALA A 285 1.92 -14.81 -31.97
CA ALA A 285 2.68 -15.45 -30.90
C ALA A 285 2.01 -16.71 -30.36
N LEU A 286 0.74 -17.00 -30.66
CA LEU A 286 0.07 -18.22 -30.22
C LEU A 286 0.82 -19.47 -30.71
N SER A 287 0.88 -20.51 -29.89
CA SER A 287 1.45 -21.80 -30.31
C SER A 287 0.54 -22.48 -31.34
N THR A 288 1.12 -23.32 -32.20
CA THR A 288 0.32 -24.13 -33.15
C THR A 288 -0.61 -25.10 -32.44
N THR A 289 -0.26 -25.55 -31.22
CA THR A 289 -1.14 -26.35 -30.35
C THR A 289 -2.41 -25.59 -29.99
N VAL A 290 -2.30 -24.31 -29.59
CA VAL A 290 -3.47 -23.49 -29.29
C VAL A 290 -4.30 -23.25 -30.55
N ILE A 291 -3.66 -22.89 -31.67
CA ILE A 291 -4.35 -22.63 -32.94
C ILE A 291 -5.12 -23.87 -33.43
N GLY A 292 -4.49 -25.04 -33.41
CA GLY A 292 -5.14 -26.29 -33.85
C GLY A 292 -6.21 -26.81 -32.88
N GLY A 293 -6.24 -26.31 -31.64
CA GLY A 293 -7.28 -26.61 -30.66
C GLY A 293 -8.47 -25.66 -30.68
N LEU A 294 -8.47 -24.60 -31.50
CA LEU A 294 -9.55 -23.62 -31.52
C LEU A 294 -10.88 -24.23 -31.98
N THR A 295 -11.94 -23.99 -31.21
CA THR A 295 -13.31 -24.28 -31.63
C THR A 295 -13.79 -23.29 -32.69
N THR A 296 -14.83 -23.64 -33.45
CA THR A 296 -15.46 -22.70 -34.40
C THR A 296 -15.99 -21.46 -33.71
N THR A 297 -16.49 -21.60 -32.48
CA THR A 297 -16.91 -20.49 -31.62
C THR A 297 -15.76 -19.53 -31.31
N GLN A 298 -14.60 -20.05 -30.89
CA GLN A 298 -13.42 -19.22 -30.60
C GLN A 298 -12.86 -18.55 -31.86
N VAL A 299 -12.88 -19.24 -33.01
CA VAL A 299 -12.54 -18.61 -34.29
C VAL A 299 -13.52 -17.48 -34.62
N GLY A 300 -14.81 -17.64 -34.34
CA GLY A 300 -15.80 -16.58 -34.46
C GLY A 300 -15.57 -15.37 -33.55
N TYR A 301 -14.81 -15.52 -32.45
CA TYR A 301 -14.43 -14.41 -31.58
C TYR A 301 -13.23 -13.60 -32.10
N LEU A 302 -12.45 -14.14 -33.06
CA LEU A 302 -11.36 -13.39 -33.66
C LEU A 302 -11.90 -12.21 -34.49
N THR A 303 -11.30 -11.04 -34.32
CA THR A 303 -11.68 -9.85 -35.08
C THR A 303 -10.95 -9.80 -36.42
N PRO A 304 -11.49 -9.10 -37.44
CA PRO A 304 -10.77 -8.89 -38.71
C PRO A 304 -9.37 -8.31 -38.52
N THR A 305 -9.16 -7.46 -37.50
CA THR A 305 -7.84 -6.89 -37.19
C THR A 305 -6.80 -7.89 -36.68
N GLN A 306 -7.25 -9.06 -36.23
CA GLN A 306 -6.38 -10.13 -35.73
C GLN A 306 -5.97 -11.12 -36.82
N ILE A 307 -6.76 -11.29 -37.88
CA ILE A 307 -6.52 -12.26 -38.96
C ILE A 307 -5.16 -12.05 -39.64
N PRO A 308 -4.72 -10.81 -39.98
CA PRO A 308 -3.38 -10.58 -40.52
C PRO A 308 -2.24 -11.02 -39.59
N GLY A 309 -2.51 -11.23 -38.29
CA GLY A 309 -1.53 -11.73 -37.32
C GLY A 309 -1.30 -13.24 -37.39
N LEU A 310 -2.18 -14.03 -38.01
CA LEU A 310 -1.98 -15.47 -38.16
C LEU A 310 -0.78 -15.73 -39.09
N THR A 311 0.24 -16.41 -38.60
CA THR A 311 1.37 -16.81 -39.44
C THR A 311 0.97 -17.93 -40.40
N ILE A 312 1.68 -18.08 -41.52
CA ILE A 312 1.47 -19.19 -42.47
C ILE A 312 1.53 -20.55 -41.75
N THR A 313 2.54 -20.73 -40.88
CA THR A 313 2.67 -21.96 -40.08
C THR A 313 1.49 -22.19 -39.12
N GLN A 314 0.82 -21.14 -38.62
CA GLN A 314 -0.38 -21.31 -37.80
C GLN A 314 -1.59 -21.71 -38.66
N LEU A 315 -1.69 -21.22 -39.91
CA LEU A 315 -2.78 -21.56 -40.81
C LEU A 315 -2.79 -23.06 -41.17
N ASP A 316 -1.62 -23.68 -41.30
CA ASP A 316 -1.49 -25.14 -41.51
C ASP A 316 -2.15 -25.98 -40.38
N TRP A 317 -2.34 -25.40 -39.20
CA TRP A 317 -2.94 -26.07 -38.04
C TRP A 317 -4.40 -25.71 -37.82
N LEU A 318 -4.96 -24.73 -38.55
CA LEU A 318 -6.36 -24.39 -38.43
C LEU A 318 -7.21 -25.43 -39.18
N SER A 319 -8.24 -26.00 -38.55
CA SER A 319 -9.04 -27.03 -39.22
C SER A 319 -9.84 -26.44 -40.39
N THR A 320 -10.13 -27.26 -41.41
CA THR A 320 -11.00 -26.85 -42.52
C THR A 320 -12.39 -26.43 -42.04
N THR A 321 -12.89 -27.05 -40.95
CA THR A 321 -14.12 -26.66 -40.27
C THR A 321 -14.02 -25.26 -39.66
N ASN A 322 -12.88 -24.90 -39.06
CA ASN A 322 -12.66 -23.55 -38.54
C ASN A 322 -12.61 -22.52 -39.66
N ILE A 323 -11.88 -22.79 -40.74
CA ILE A 323 -11.78 -21.90 -41.92
C ILE A 323 -13.16 -21.67 -42.52
N ALA A 324 -13.96 -22.74 -42.71
CA ALA A 324 -15.30 -22.65 -43.25
C ALA A 324 -16.29 -21.89 -42.33
N ALA A 325 -16.02 -21.85 -41.02
CA ALA A 325 -16.84 -21.13 -40.04
C ALA A 325 -16.50 -19.64 -39.92
N MET A 326 -15.45 -19.15 -40.60
CA MET A 326 -15.08 -17.73 -40.59
C MET A 326 -16.15 -16.86 -41.25
N SER A 327 -16.42 -15.70 -40.66
CA SER A 327 -17.29 -14.68 -41.24
C SER A 327 -16.67 -14.06 -42.51
N PRO A 328 -17.48 -13.47 -43.41
CA PRO A 328 -16.97 -12.79 -44.60
C PRO A 328 -15.96 -11.67 -44.28
N LEU A 329 -16.12 -10.97 -43.15
CA LEU A 329 -15.19 -9.94 -42.71
C LEU A 329 -13.84 -10.51 -42.28
N GLN A 330 -13.83 -11.69 -41.65
CA GLN A 330 -12.58 -12.36 -41.27
C GLN A 330 -11.88 -12.92 -42.51
N VAL A 331 -12.62 -13.54 -43.44
CA VAL A 331 -12.06 -14.03 -44.72
C VAL A 331 -11.48 -12.88 -45.54
N GLY A 332 -12.18 -11.76 -45.62
CA GLY A 332 -11.69 -10.55 -46.31
C GLY A 332 -10.49 -9.88 -45.65
N ALA A 333 -10.14 -10.26 -44.42
CA ALA A 333 -8.99 -9.72 -43.70
C ALA A 333 -7.69 -10.54 -43.87
N PHE A 334 -7.74 -11.67 -44.58
CA PHE A 334 -6.51 -12.37 -44.94
C PHE A 334 -5.63 -11.51 -45.85
N THR A 335 -4.33 -11.53 -45.58
CA THR A 335 -3.30 -10.97 -46.46
C THR A 335 -3.12 -11.85 -47.69
N PRO A 336 -2.60 -11.32 -48.81
CA PRO A 336 -2.35 -12.13 -50.01
C PRO A 336 -1.48 -13.36 -49.74
N ALA A 337 -0.42 -13.23 -48.94
CA ALA A 337 0.46 -14.35 -48.59
C ALA A 337 -0.23 -15.45 -47.78
N GLN A 338 -1.22 -15.09 -46.95
CA GLN A 338 -2.02 -16.06 -46.21
C GLN A 338 -3.00 -16.78 -47.15
N VAL A 339 -3.62 -16.06 -48.09
CA VAL A 339 -4.50 -16.67 -49.11
C VAL A 339 -3.73 -17.65 -49.99
N ASP A 340 -2.51 -17.30 -50.41
CA ASP A 340 -1.66 -18.18 -51.23
C ASP A 340 -1.22 -19.46 -50.49
N SER A 341 -1.27 -19.46 -49.16
CA SER A 341 -0.90 -20.62 -48.33
C SER A 341 -2.05 -21.58 -48.00
N LEU A 342 -3.30 -21.18 -48.25
CA LEU A 342 -4.53 -21.94 -47.95
C LEU A 342 -4.99 -22.76 -49.17
#